data_AF-A0A8T4VJK7-F1
#
_entry.id   AF-A0A8T4VJK7-F1
#
_cell.length_a   1.000
_cell.length_b   1.000
_cell.length_c   1.000
_cell.angle_alpha   90.00
_cell.angle_beta   90.00
_cell.angle_gamma   90.00
#
_symmetry.space_group_name_H-M   'P 1'
#
loop_
_entity.id
_entity.type
_entity.pdbx_description
1 polymer ?
#
loop_
_entity_poly.entity_id
_entity_poly.type
_entity_poly.pdbx_seq_one_letter_code
_entity_poly.pdbx_strand_id
1 'polypeptide(L)' 'MALKVLGAIAQDIILLIISAVVLVLFGLIFYLIDLWIIKFAAVDIFGLNVTGDWLVLSAAILSAAAMIGGIGRSRKA' A
#
# COMPACT_ATOMS: atom_id res chain seq x y z
N MET A 1 -15.00 -38.50 0.45
CA MET A 1 -14.59 -37.51 -0.58
C MET A 1 -14.90 -36.09 -0.13
N ALA A 2 -16.15 -35.78 0.25
CA ALA A 2 -16.59 -34.46 0.70
C ALA A 2 -15.76 -33.84 1.85
N LEU A 3 -15.37 -34.62 2.86
CA LEU A 3 -14.58 -34.10 4.00
C LEU A 3 -13.16 -33.63 3.61
N LYS A 4 -12.53 -34.29 2.62
CA LYS A 4 -11.23 -33.87 2.08
C LYS A 4 -11.35 -32.60 1.25
N VAL A 5 -12.46 -32.45 0.52
CA VAL A 5 -12.76 -31.25 -0.27
C VAL A 5 -13.02 -30.05 0.65
N LEU A 6 -13.78 -30.22 1.73
CA LEU A 6 -14.02 -29.17 2.72
C LEU A 6 -12.72 -28.71 3.41
N GLY A 7 -11.82 -29.65 3.73
CA GLY A 7 -10.51 -29.31 4.30
C GLY A 7 -9.63 -28.49 3.35
N ALA A 8 -9.60 -28.84 2.06
CA ALA A 8 -8.86 -28.08 1.05
C ALA A 8 -9.41 -26.65 0.86
N ILE A 9 -10.74 -26.50 0.78
CA ILE A 9 -11.39 -25.19 0.65
C ILE A 9 -11.06 -24.29 1.85
N ALA A 10 -11.08 -24.84 3.07
CA ALA A 10 -10.74 -24.07 4.28
C ALA A 10 -9.28 -23.58 4.24
N GLN A 11 -8.35 -24.41 3.77
CA GLN A 11 -6.94 -24.05 3.62
C GLN A 11 -6.76 -22.94 2.56
N ASP A 12 -7.46 -23.01 1.43
CA ASP A 12 -7.41 -21.99 0.39
C ASP A 12 -7.92 -20.64 0.89
N ILE A 13 -9.02 -20.64 1.66
CA ILE A 13 -9.57 -19.41 2.28
C ILE A 13 -8.57 -18.81 3.27
N ILE A 14 -7.93 -19.63 4.10
CA ILE A 14 -6.93 -19.16 5.06
C ILE A 14 -5.73 -18.53 4.33
N LEU A 15 -5.25 -19.18 3.27
CA LEU A 15 -4.17 -18.65 2.44
C LEU A 15 -4.56 -17.33 1.77
N LEU A 16 -5.79 -17.22 1.26
CA LEU A 16 -6.31 -15.98 0.68
C LEU A 16 -6.28 -14.84 1.70
N ILE A 17 -6.78 -15.08 2.92
CA ILE A 17 -6.80 -14.07 3.98
C ILE A 17 -5.37 -13.65 4.35
N ILE A 18 -4.45 -14.61 4.53
CA ILE A 18 -3.05 -14.31 4.86
C ILE A 18 -2.41 -13.47 3.75
N SER A 19 -2.63 -13.83 2.48
CA SER A 19 -2.09 -13.08 1.36
C SER A 19 -2.62 -11.64 1.30
N ALA A 20 -3.93 -11.46 1.55
CA ALA A 20 -4.54 -10.14 1.61
C ALA A 20 -3.97 -9.28 2.74
N VAL A 21 -3.77 -9.86 3.93
CA VAL A 21 -3.13 -9.17 5.07
C VAL A 21 -1.71 -8.73 4.71
N VAL A 22 -0.92 -9.61 4.08
CA VAL A 22 0.45 -9.28 3.65
C VAL A 22 0.44 -8.13 2.65
N LEU A 23 -0.47 -8.13 1.67
CA LEU A 23 -0.61 -7.04 0.71
C LEU A 23 -0.97 -5.70 1.38
N VAL A 24 -1.87 -5.72 2.37
CA VAL A 24 -2.22 -4.53 3.15
C VAL A 24 -1.02 -4.01 3.94
N LEU A 25 -0.23 -4.89 4.56
CA LEU A 25 0.99 -4.50 5.27
C LEU A 25 2.03 -3.86 4.35
N PHE A 26 2.23 -4.41 3.15
CA PHE A 26 3.10 -3.78 2.15
C PHE A 26 2.60 -2.40 1.73
N GLY A 27 1.29 -2.23 1.53
CA GLY A 27 0.68 -0.94 1.25
C GLY A 27 0.92 0.08 2.37
N LEU A 28 0.82 -0.34 3.63
CA LEU A 28 1.06 0.51 4.79
C LEU A 28 2.52 0.97 4.88
N ILE A 29 3.47 0.06 4.63
CA ILE A 29 4.90 0.39 4.60
C ILE A 29 5.19 1.41 3.51
N PHE A 30 4.62 1.22 2.31
CA PHE A 30 4.79 2.15 1.20
C PHE A 30 4.27 3.55 1.55
N TYR A 31 3.07 3.63 2.14
CA TYR A 31 2.50 4.89 2.61
C TYR A 31 3.35 5.59 3.68
N LEU A 32 3.95 4.84 4.61
CA LEU A 32 4.85 5.38 5.63
C LEU A 32 6.10 6.02 5.00
N ILE A 33 6.64 5.40 3.95
CA ILE A 33 7.78 5.94 3.20
C ILE A 33 7.38 7.24 2.50
N ASP A 34 6.23 7.28 1.84
CA ASP A 34 5.72 8.50 1.18
C ASP A 34 5.58 9.66 2.19
N LEU A 35 5.01 9.38 3.36
CA LEU A 35 4.83 10.37 4.42
C LEU A 35 6.17 10.91 4.92
N TRP A 36 7.17 10.02 5.07
CA TRP A 36 8.52 10.42 5.43
C TRP A 36 9.18 11.30 4.36
N ILE A 37 9.05 10.94 3.08
CA ILE A 37 9.57 11.72 1.95
C ILE A 37 8.96 13.12 1.92
N ILE A 38 7.63 13.23 2.06
CA ILE A 38 6.96 14.53 2.03
C ILE A 38 7.35 15.38 3.24
N LYS A 39 7.46 14.77 4.43
CA LYS A 39 7.90 15.48 5.63
C LYS A 39 9.32 16.03 5.46
N PHE A 40 10.23 15.20 4.97
CA PHE A 40 11.61 15.60 4.69
C PHE A 40 11.66 16.73 3.66
N ALA A 41 10.90 16.62 2.58
CA ALA A 41 10.82 17.68 1.57
C ALA A 41 10.26 18.98 2.17
N ALA A 42 9.12 18.93 2.85
CA ALA A 42 8.45 20.11 3.39
C ALA A 42 9.30 20.84 4.44
N VAL A 43 9.87 20.10 5.40
CA VAL A 43 10.56 20.68 6.55
C VAL A 43 12.03 20.95 6.26
N ASP A 44 12.77 19.94 5.78
CA ASP A 44 14.22 20.00 5.69
C ASP A 44 14.72 20.66 4.39
N ILE A 45 13.97 20.52 3.30
CA ILE A 45 14.34 21.12 2.00
C ILE A 45 13.68 22.48 1.81
N PHE A 46 12.36 22.57 2.02
CA PHE A 46 11.58 23.77 1.70
C PHE A 46 11.36 24.71 2.90
N GLY A 47 11.66 24.27 4.13
CA GLY A 47 11.49 25.09 5.34
C GLY A 47 10.05 25.51 5.62
N LEU A 48 9.07 24.76 5.10
CA LEU A 48 7.65 25.05 5.24
C LEU A 48 7.12 24.45 6.54
N ASN A 49 6.31 25.24 7.26
CA ASN A 49 5.57 24.74 8.41
C ASN A 49 4.20 24.22 7.97
N VAL A 50 4.17 22.95 7.59
CA VAL A 50 2.97 22.27 7.06
C VAL A 50 2.34 21.43 8.16
N THR A 51 1.03 21.52 8.35
CA THR A 51 0.32 20.73 9.36
C THR A 51 0.31 19.24 8.98
N GLY A 52 0.19 18.37 9.99
CA GLY A 52 0.18 16.92 9.82
C GLY A 52 -0.89 16.40 8.85
N ASP A 53 -2.06 17.05 8.82
CA ASP A 53 -3.17 16.66 7.95
C ASP A 53 -2.81 16.78 6.46
N TRP A 54 -2.09 17.84 6.09
CA TRP A 54 -1.64 18.05 4.70
C TRP A 54 -0.54 17.07 4.28
N LEU A 55 0.33 16.67 5.22
CA LEU A 55 1.36 15.65 5.01
C LEU A 55 0.72 14.29 4.72
N VAL A 56 -0.26 13.90 5.54
CA VAL A 56 -1.05 12.66 5.40
C VAL A 56 -1.82 12.65 4.09
N LEU A 57 -2.53 13.75 3.76
CA LEU A 57 -3.28 13.86 2.51
C LEU A 57 -2.38 13.73 1.29
N SER A 58 -1.24 14.42 1.29
CA SER A 58 -0.26 14.36 0.20
C SER A 58 0.32 12.95 0.03
N ALA A 59 0.61 12.27 1.13
CA ALA A 59 1.10 10.89 1.12
C ALA A 59 0.06 9.94 0.52
N ALA A 60 -1.22 10.12 0.89
CA ALA A 60 -2.30 9.31 0.35
C ALA A 60 -2.48 9.51 -1.16
N ILE A 61 -2.39 10.76 -1.63
CA ILE A 61 -2.47 11.09 -3.06
C ILE A 61 -1.30 10.47 -3.83
N LEU A 62 -0.07 10.60 -3.34
CA LEU A 62 1.11 10.01 -3.98
C LEU A 62 1.02 8.48 -4.03
N SER A 63 0.61 7.84 -2.93
CA SER A 63 0.39 6.40 -2.90
C SER A 63 -0.65 5.95 -3.92
N ALA A 64 -1.79 6.65 -4.02
CA ALA A 64 -2.82 6.35 -5.02
C ALA A 64 -2.31 6.56 -6.46
N ALA A 65 -1.55 7.63 -6.70
CA ALA A 65 -0.95 7.91 -8.01
C ALA A 65 0.08 6.83 -8.41
N ALA A 66 0.88 6.34 -7.47
CA ALA A 66 1.85 5.27 -7.70
C ALA A 66 1.17 3.95 -8.09
N MET A 67 0.05 3.62 -7.43
CA MET A 67 -0.76 2.44 -7.79
C MET A 67 -1.31 2.53 -9.22
N ILE A 68 -1.83 3.69 -9.60
CA ILE A 68 -2.35 3.93 -10.97
C ILE A 68 -1.22 3.92 -12.01
N GLY A 69 -0.08 4.56 -11.70
CA GLY A 69 1.08 4.61 -12.58
C GLY A 69 1.70 3.23 -12.83
N GLY A 70 1.66 2.32 -11.85
CA GLY A 70 2.12 0.94 -12.00
C GLY A 70 1.34 0.14 -13.05
N ILE A 71 0.02 0.35 -13.14
CA ILE A 71 -0.85 -0.32 -14.13
C ILE A 71 -0.45 0.01 -15.57
N GLY A 72 0.05 1.23 -15.83
CA GLY A 72 0.44 1.67 -17.18
C GLY A 72 1.64 0.90 -17.77
N ARG A 73 2.50 0.30 -16.94
CA ARG A 73 3.70 -0.43 -17.40
C ARG A 73 3.41 -1.86 -17.89
N SER A 74 2.24 -2.43 -17.57
CA SER A 74 1.92 -3.82 -17.91
C SER A 74 1.53 -4.07 -19.39
N ARG A 75 1.52 -3.05 -20.25
CA ARG A 75 1.17 -3.18 -21.68
C ARG A 75 2.36 -3.44 -22.62
N LYS A 76 3.58 -3.62 -22.10
CA LYS A 76 4.80 -3.80 -22.93
C LYS A 76 5.57 -5.11 -22.68
N ALA A 77 4.94 -6.12 -22.08
CA ALA A 77 5.52 -7.47 -21.96
C ALA A 77 4.74 -8.46 -22.82
#